data_AF-A0A1C7E982-F1
#
_entry.id   AF-A0A1C7E982-F1
#
_cell.length_a   1.000
_cell.length_b   1.000
_cell.length_c   1.000
_cell.angle_alpha   90.00
_cell.angle_beta   90.00
_cell.angle_gamma   90.00
#
_symmetry.space_group_name_H-M   'P 1'
#
loop_
_entity.id
_entity.type
_entity.pdbx_description
1 polymer ?
#
loop_
_entity_poly.entity_id
_entity_poly.type
_entity_poly.pdbx_seq_one_letter_code
_entity_poly.pdbx_strand_id
1 'polypeptide(L)' 'MLKKSIITALTIGIAFSLREYFSTGNIRWISSVLFAMIIFAFYFLWEWAKEPYDWHKKKR' A
#
# COMPACT_ATOMS: atom_id res chain seq x y z
N MET A 1 13.02 3.61 4.66
CA MET A 1 11.78 2.85 4.91
C MET A 1 10.52 3.64 4.54
N LEU A 2 10.18 4.74 5.23
CA LEU A 2 8.90 5.46 5.07
C LEU A 2 8.64 6.11 3.69
N LYS A 3 9.62 6.75 3.06
CA LYS A 3 9.39 7.45 1.78
C LYS A 3 8.97 6.50 0.64
N LYS A 4 9.58 5.32 0.54
CA LYS A 4 9.25 4.33 -0.51
C LYS A 4 7.88 3.72 -0.27
N SER A 5 7.60 3.28 0.96
CA SER A 5 6.31 2.71 1.33
C SER A 5 5.17 3.72 1.17
N ILE A 6 5.38 5.00 1.52
CA ILE A 6 4.39 6.07 1.27
C ILE A 6 4.13 6.24 -0.24
N ILE A 7 5.17 6.32 -1.06
CA ILE A 7 5.01 6.47 -2.52
C ILE A 7 4.27 5.27 -3.12
N THR A 8 4.61 4.06 -2.71
CA THR A 8 3.94 2.84 -3.18
C THR A 8 2.47 2.81 -2.76
N ALA A 9 2.17 3.18 -1.51
CA ALA A 9 0.81 3.29 -1.00
C ALA A 9 -0.02 4.32 -1.77
N LEU A 10 0.56 5.50 -2.02
CA LEU A 10 -0.09 6.58 -2.75
C LEU A 10 -0.39 6.15 -4.19
N THR A 11 0.57 5.49 -4.84
CA THR A 11 0.42 5.01 -6.21
C THR A 11 -0.67 3.94 -6.31
N ILE A 12 -0.70 2.99 -5.38
CA ILE A 12 -1.74 1.95 -5.35
C ILE A 12 -3.11 2.56 -5.03
N GLY A 13 -3.17 3.49 -4.07
CA GLY A 13 -4.42 4.19 -3.71
C GLY A 13 -5.01 4.96 -4.87
N ILE A 14 -4.18 5.69 -5.63
CA ILE A 14 -4.61 6.42 -6.84
C ILE A 14 -5.07 5.44 -7.93
N ALA A 15 -4.30 4.38 -8.20
CA ALA A 15 -4.65 3.39 -9.22
C ALA A 15 -5.97 2.67 -8.91
N PHE A 16 -6.22 2.35 -7.63
CA PHE A 16 -7.45 1.71 -7.19
C PHE A 16 -8.64 2.66 -7.28
N SER A 17 -8.45 3.92 -6.86
CA SER A 17 -9.49 4.96 -6.94
C SER A 17 -9.89 5.25 -8.38
N LEU A 18 -8.92 5.32 -9.30
CA LEU A 18 -9.18 5.47 -10.73
C LEU A 18 -9.95 4.26 -11.28
N ARG A 19 -9.55 3.03 -10.93
CA ARG A 19 -10.26 1.82 -11.35
C ARG A 19 -11.71 1.78 -10.85
N GLU A 20 -11.94 2.17 -9.60
CA GLU A 20 -13.28 2.19 -9.01
C GLU A 20 -14.17 3.26 -9.64
N TYR A 21 -13.60 4.42 -9.99
CA TYR A 21 -14.27 5.47 -10.75
C TYR A 21 -14.71 4.97 -12.14
N PHE A 22 -13.81 4.33 -12.89
CA PHE A 22 -14.12 3.80 -14.22
C PHE A 22 -15.11 2.62 -14.17
N SER A 23 -15.08 1.78 -13.13
CA SER A 23 -15.92 0.58 -13.06
C SER A 23 -17.34 0.83 -12.56
N THR A 24 -17.54 1.85 -11.72
CA THR A 24 -18.81 2.01 -10.98
C THR A 24 -19.50 3.34 -11.28
N GLY A 25 -18.81 4.29 -11.94
CA GLY A 25 -19.31 5.63 -12.24
C GLY A 25 -19.57 6.51 -11.01
N ASN A 26 -19.43 5.97 -9.80
CA ASN A 26 -19.66 6.65 -8.54
C ASN A 26 -18.54 6.27 -7.55
N ILE A 27 -17.84 7.27 -7.03
CA ILE A 27 -16.71 7.06 -6.12
C ILE A 27 -17.26 6.87 -4.71
N ARG A 28 -17.25 5.64 -4.19
CA ARG A 28 -17.52 5.37 -2.77
C ARG A 28 -16.28 5.70 -1.94
N TRP A 29 -15.96 7.00 -1.84
CA TRP A 29 -14.77 7.54 -1.20
C TRP A 29 -14.41 6.88 0.13
N ILE A 30 -15.39 6.66 1.02
CA ILE A 30 -15.16 6.01 2.33
C ILE A 30 -14.68 4.57 2.17
N SER A 31 -15.30 3.80 1.29
CA SER A 31 -14.93 2.40 1.04
C SER A 31 -13.57 2.32 0.35
N SER A 32 -13.30 3.19 -0.62
CA SER A 32 -12.02 3.28 -1.32
C SER A 32 -10.87 3.65 -0.39
N VAL A 33 -11.08 4.64 0.49
CA VAL A 33 -10.07 5.10 1.46
C VAL A 33 -9.78 4.04 2.53
N LEU A 34 -10.81 3.37 3.04
CA LEU A 34 -10.63 2.25 3.97
C LEU A 34 -9.84 1.11 3.32
N PHE A 35 -10.16 0.78 2.07
CA PHE A 35 -9.45 -0.25 1.32
C PHE A 35 -7.98 0.12 1.07
N ALA A 36 -7.72 1.38 0.70
CA ALA A 36 -6.38 1.91 0.55
C ALA A 36 -5.58 1.87 1.86
N MET A 37 -6.21 2.20 3.00
CA MET A 37 -5.57 2.06 4.33
C MET A 37 -5.19 0.61 4.64
N ILE A 38 -6.07 -0.34 4.36
CA ILE A 38 -5.81 -1.78 4.62
C ILE A 38 -4.62 -2.25 3.78
N ILE A 39 -4.60 -1.93 2.48
CA ILE A 39 -3.49 -2.29 1.60
C ILE A 39 -2.19 -1.65 2.09
N PHE A 40 -2.23 -0.38 2.48
CA PHE A 40 -1.07 0.31 3.03
C PHE A 40 -0.54 -0.39 4.28
N ALA A 41 -1.41 -0.74 5.23
CA ALA A 41 -1.02 -1.44 6.45
C ALA A 41 -0.38 -2.81 6.14
N PHE A 42 -0.96 -3.58 5.22
CA PHE A 42 -0.38 -4.84 4.77
C PHE A 42 1.00 -4.66 4.15
N TYR A 43 1.15 -3.68 3.25
CA TYR A 43 2.41 -3.41 2.58
C TYR A 43 3.49 -2.92 3.56
N PHE A 44 3.08 -2.06 4.49
CA PHE A 44 3.94 -1.55 5.55
C PHE A 44 4.43 -2.69 6.46
N LEU A 45 3.54 -3.58 6.91
CA LEU A 45 3.91 -4.74 7.72
C LEU A 45 4.80 -5.73 6.95
N TRP A 46 4.52 -5.95 5.66
CA TRP A 46 5.34 -6.83 4.81
C TRP A 46 6.75 -6.28 4.60
N GLU A 47 6.88 -4.98 4.35
CA GLU A 47 8.18 -4.33 4.19
C GLU A 47 8.94 -4.26 5.51
N TRP A 48 8.23 -4.03 6.62
CA TRP A 48 8.79 -4.10 7.97
C TRP A 48 9.28 -5.50 8.33
N ALA A 49 8.56 -6.56 7.91
CA ALA A 49 8.98 -7.95 8.10
C ALA A 49 10.20 -8.35 7.23
N LYS A 50 10.46 -7.66 6.12
CA LYS A 50 11.66 -7.87 5.29
C LYS A 50 12.92 -7.27 5.90
N GLU A 51 12.79 -6.21 6.69
CA GLU A 51 13.90 -5.53 7.35
C GLU A 51 14.73 -6.46 8.26
N PRO A 52 14.14 -7.27 9.17
CA PRO A 52 14.89 -8.26 9.95
C PRO A 52 15.39 -9.44 9.11
N TYR A 53 14.71 -9.76 8.00
CA TYR A 53 15.14 -10.82 7.08
C TYR A 53 16.44 -10.44 6.33
N ASP A 54 16.56 -9.18 5.89
CA ASP A 54 17.78 -8.68 5.25
C ASP A 54 18.94 -8.52 6.25
N TRP A 55 18.67 -8.18 7.52
CA TRP A 55 19.71 -8.16 8.57
C TRP A 55 20.34 -9.54 8.81
N HIS A 56 19.56 -10.62 8.70
CA HIS A 56 20.08 -11.98 8.86
C HIS A 56 20.87 -12.44 7.61
N LYS A 57 20.50 -11.95 6.43
CA LYS A 57 21.13 -12.34 5.15
C LYS A 57 22.46 -11.64 4.89
N LYS A 58 22.65 -10.42 5.40
CA LYS A 58 23.87 -9.62 5.24
C LYS A 58 25.00 -9.98 6.22
N LYS A 59 24.72 -10.85 7.20
CA LYS A 59 25.70 -11.36 8.17
C LYS A 59 26.41 -12.64 7.72
N ARG A 60 26.05 -13.22 6.57
CA ARG A 60 26.62 -14.45 6.05
C ARG A 60 27.51 -14.20 4.85
#